data_AF-A0A1A9VMY6-F1
#
_entry.id   AF-A0A1A9VMY6-F1
#
_cell.length_a   1.000
_cell.length_b   1.000
_cell.length_c   1.000
_cell.angle_alpha   90.00
_cell.angle_beta   90.00
_cell.angle_gamma   90.00
#
_symmetry.space_group_name_H-M   'P 1'
#
loop_
_entity.id
_entity.type
_entity.pdbx_description
1 polymer ?
#
loop_
_entity_poly.entity_id
_entity_poly.type
_entity_poly.pdbx_seq_one_letter_code
_entity_poly.pdbx_strand_id
1 'polypeptide(L)'
;MPDEYRKSKKAKPRGVSNRNRALLWLRENATDGVFYFADDDNTYDINIFEQMRYTKKVSMWPVGLVTKLGVSSPIVKGGNIEGFYDGWIGGRKYPVDMAGFAVSVKFLHERPQAKMPYKPGYEEDGFLKSLAPLDNADIQLLANNCSEILTWHTQTKSNHPAESLNMTKYGGTNLVDLDKQLVRPIK
;
A
#
# COMPACT_ATOMS: atom_id res chain seq x y z
N MET A 1 10.34 -13.02 -5.89
CA MET A 1 9.70 -13.07 -7.22
C MET A 1 10.09 -14.37 -7.90
N PRO A 2 9.13 -15.22 -8.31
CA PRO A 2 9.39 -16.47 -9.01
C PRO A 2 10.22 -16.28 -10.30
N ASP A 3 10.99 -17.29 -10.69
CA ASP A 3 11.96 -17.20 -11.80
C ASP A 3 11.31 -16.86 -13.14
N GLU A 4 10.09 -17.34 -13.37
CA GLU A 4 9.29 -17.05 -14.57
C GLU A 4 9.03 -15.54 -14.74
N TYR A 5 8.89 -14.78 -13.65
CA TYR A 5 8.70 -13.32 -13.69
C TYR A 5 10.01 -12.55 -13.67
N ARG A 6 11.10 -13.14 -13.15
CA ARG A 6 12.43 -12.50 -13.10
C ARG A 6 13.01 -12.26 -14.49
N LYS A 7 12.74 -13.15 -15.45
CA LYS A 7 13.30 -13.14 -16.81
C LYS A 7 12.55 -12.24 -17.80
N SER A 8 11.42 -11.66 -17.39
CA SER A 8 10.64 -10.73 -18.22
C SER A 8 11.38 -9.40 -18.45
N LYS A 9 11.38 -8.90 -19.69
CA LYS A 9 11.84 -7.55 -20.05
C LYS A 9 10.84 -6.44 -19.73
N LYS A 10 9.60 -6.79 -19.33
CA LYS A 10 8.58 -5.81 -18.93
C LYS A 10 8.90 -5.22 -17.56
N ALA A 11 8.29 -4.09 -17.24
CA ALA A 11 8.31 -3.53 -15.89
C ALA A 11 7.99 -4.62 -14.87
N LYS A 12 8.71 -4.65 -13.75
CA LYS A 12 8.56 -5.68 -12.72
C LYS A 12 7.68 -5.14 -11.60
N PRO A 13 6.66 -5.90 -11.18
CA PRO A 13 5.82 -5.47 -10.07
C PRO A 13 6.63 -5.52 -8.76
N ARG A 14 6.53 -4.50 -7.92
CA ARG A 14 7.28 -4.41 -6.67
C ARG A 14 6.47 -4.99 -5.51
N GLY A 15 7.14 -5.58 -4.52
CA GLY A 15 6.52 -6.06 -3.27
C GLY A 15 5.61 -7.29 -3.36
N VAL A 16 5.21 -7.77 -4.56
CA VAL A 16 4.21 -8.84 -4.73
C VAL A 16 4.54 -10.12 -3.95
N SER A 17 5.81 -10.57 -3.97
CA SER A 17 6.20 -11.78 -3.22
C SER A 17 6.06 -11.61 -1.70
N ASN A 18 6.38 -10.42 -1.18
CA ASN A 18 6.29 -10.10 0.24
C ASN A 18 4.81 -10.06 0.66
N ARG A 19 3.96 -9.36 -0.11
CA ARG A 19 2.52 -9.30 0.12
C ARG A 19 1.88 -10.69 0.10
N ASN A 20 2.23 -11.53 -0.89
CA ASN A 20 1.73 -12.90 -0.95
C ASN A 20 2.23 -13.78 0.21
N ARG A 21 3.48 -13.60 0.66
CA ARG A 21 3.99 -14.33 1.83
C ARG A 21 3.25 -13.92 3.11
N ALA A 22 2.94 -12.63 3.26
CA ALA A 22 2.12 -12.12 4.37
C ALA A 22 0.69 -12.67 4.33
N LEU A 23 0.06 -12.73 3.15
CA LEU A 23 -1.27 -13.36 3.00
C LEU A 23 -1.27 -14.84 3.40
N LEU A 24 -0.22 -15.60 3.06
CA LEU A 24 -0.07 -16.97 3.53
C LEU A 24 0.08 -17.04 5.04
N TRP A 25 0.92 -16.17 5.62
CA TRP A 25 1.09 -16.13 7.06
C TRP A 25 -0.22 -15.79 7.79
N LEU A 26 -1.00 -14.83 7.28
CA LEU A 26 -2.32 -14.48 7.83
C LEU A 26 -3.27 -15.68 7.81
N ARG A 27 -3.28 -16.46 6.72
CA ARG A 27 -4.09 -17.68 6.64
C ARG A 27 -3.69 -18.73 7.67
N GLU A 28 -2.41 -18.84 7.97
CA GLU A 28 -1.87 -19.83 8.92
C GLU A 28 -2.03 -19.38 10.38
N ASN A 29 -2.07 -18.07 10.65
CA ASN A 29 -1.85 -17.54 12.01
C ASN A 29 -2.93 -16.56 12.52
N ALA A 30 -3.87 -16.12 11.69
CA ALA A 30 -4.90 -15.16 12.09
C ALA A 30 -6.29 -15.65 11.67
N THR A 31 -7.27 -15.57 12.55
CA THR A 31 -8.67 -15.93 12.26
C THR A 31 -9.60 -14.73 12.20
N ASP A 32 -9.19 -13.60 12.78
CA ASP A 32 -9.96 -12.36 12.86
C ASP A 32 -9.05 -11.14 12.72
N GLY A 33 -9.66 -9.98 12.51
CA GLY A 33 -8.99 -8.70 12.33
C GLY A 33 -9.03 -8.20 10.89
N VAL A 34 -8.20 -7.20 10.63
CA VAL A 34 -8.10 -6.50 9.35
C VAL A 34 -6.63 -6.42 8.97
N PHE A 35 -6.33 -6.60 7.69
CA PHE A 35 -5.01 -6.34 7.15
C PHE A 35 -5.05 -5.20 6.14
N TYR A 36 -3.93 -4.50 6.07
CA TYR A 36 -3.72 -3.33 5.25
C TYR A 36 -2.33 -3.41 4.60
N PHE A 37 -2.24 -3.13 3.31
CA PHE A 37 -0.97 -3.11 2.59
C PHE A 37 -0.36 -1.72 2.66
N ALA A 38 0.52 -1.51 3.65
CA ALA A 38 1.25 -0.26 3.83
C ALA A 38 2.67 -0.39 3.25
N ASP A 39 2.96 0.35 2.18
CA ASP A 39 4.31 0.47 1.64
C ASP A 39 5.18 1.36 2.56
N ASP A 40 6.49 1.14 2.56
CA ASP A 40 7.43 1.67 3.57
C ASP A 40 7.81 3.15 3.38
N ASP A 41 7.42 3.74 2.26
CA ASP A 41 7.72 5.13 1.88
C ASP A 41 6.52 6.08 1.95
N ASN A 42 5.32 5.54 2.17
CA ASN A 42 4.06 6.26 2.23
C ASN A 42 3.88 7.03 3.56
N THR A 43 2.92 7.95 3.60
CA THR A 43 2.52 8.68 4.81
C THR A 43 1.08 8.35 5.20
N TYR A 44 0.85 8.13 6.50
CA TYR A 44 -0.44 7.68 7.03
C TYR A 44 -0.88 8.55 8.20
N ASP A 45 -2.09 9.08 8.13
CA ASP A 45 -2.75 9.71 9.28
C ASP A 45 -3.26 8.61 10.23
N ILE A 46 -3.05 8.76 11.54
CA ILE A 46 -3.44 7.75 12.54
C ILE A 46 -4.94 7.41 12.51
N ASN A 47 -5.78 8.37 12.11
CA ASN A 47 -7.23 8.20 12.09
C ASN A 47 -7.69 7.11 11.11
N ILE A 48 -6.93 6.84 10.03
CA ILE A 48 -7.32 5.79 9.10
C ILE A 48 -7.23 4.40 9.73
N PHE A 49 -6.30 4.19 10.66
CA PHE A 49 -6.15 2.93 11.38
C PHE A 49 -7.31 2.69 12.34
N GLU A 50 -7.81 3.74 12.99
CA GLU A 50 -8.99 3.65 13.85
C GLU A 50 -10.27 3.35 13.05
N GLN A 51 -10.37 3.86 11.83
CA GLN A 51 -11.50 3.58 10.95
C GLN A 51 -11.44 2.17 10.35
N MET A 52 -10.30 1.76 9.79
CA MET A 52 -10.18 0.46 9.11
C MET A 52 -10.28 -0.74 10.07
N ARG A 53 -10.06 -0.55 11.37
CA ARG A 53 -10.19 -1.61 12.40
C ARG A 53 -11.54 -2.35 12.33
N TYR A 54 -12.58 -1.68 11.84
CA TYR A 54 -13.95 -2.21 11.80
C TYR A 54 -14.38 -2.80 10.45
N THR A 55 -13.45 -2.94 9.49
CA THR A 55 -13.74 -3.47 8.16
C THR A 55 -14.29 -4.90 8.22
N LYS A 56 -15.46 -5.11 7.58
CA LYS A 56 -16.19 -6.39 7.56
C LYS A 56 -15.89 -7.24 6.33
N LYS A 57 -15.72 -6.60 5.18
CA LYS A 57 -15.31 -7.26 3.92
C LYS A 57 -14.10 -6.54 3.35
N VAL A 58 -14.36 -5.41 2.70
CA VAL A 58 -13.38 -4.50 2.14
C VAL A 58 -13.82 -3.08 2.48
N SER A 59 -12.87 -2.24 2.81
CA SER A 59 -13.07 -0.81 3.01
C SER A 59 -12.17 -0.02 2.06
N MET A 60 -12.64 1.12 1.56
CA MET A 60 -11.88 1.99 0.65
C MET A 60 -11.93 3.45 1.10
N TRP A 61 -10.88 4.20 0.73
CA TRP A 61 -10.74 5.63 1.00
C TRP A 61 -9.79 6.31 -0.03
N PRO A 62 -9.76 7.66 -0.07
CA PRO A 62 -8.87 8.40 -0.95
C PRO A 62 -7.38 8.32 -0.54
N VAL A 63 -6.50 8.23 -1.54
CA VAL A 63 -5.04 8.33 -1.40
C VAL A 63 -4.54 9.56 -2.14
N GLY A 64 -3.84 10.45 -1.44
CA GLY A 64 -3.24 11.66 -2.00
C GLY A 64 -1.87 11.43 -2.66
N LEU A 65 -1.44 12.38 -3.48
CA LEU A 65 -0.15 12.38 -4.20
C LEU A 65 0.04 11.22 -5.17
N VAL A 66 -1.06 10.66 -5.68
CA VAL A 66 -1.05 9.55 -6.63
C VAL A 66 -1.08 10.06 -8.07
N THR A 67 -0.15 9.56 -8.90
CA THR A 67 -0.04 9.87 -10.33
C THR A 67 -0.04 11.38 -10.64
N LYS A 68 -0.48 11.79 -11.83
CA LYS A 68 -0.64 13.20 -12.21
C LYS A 68 -1.97 13.81 -11.74
N LEU A 69 -2.93 12.98 -11.32
CA LEU A 69 -4.23 13.45 -10.85
C LEU A 69 -4.19 13.99 -9.42
N GLY A 70 -3.14 13.66 -8.65
CA GLY A 70 -2.97 14.11 -7.27
C GLY A 70 -3.81 13.36 -6.24
N VAL A 71 -4.80 12.58 -6.67
CA VAL A 71 -5.61 11.71 -5.81
C VAL A 71 -6.06 10.46 -6.57
N SER A 72 -6.10 9.33 -5.86
CA SER A 72 -6.77 8.08 -6.25
C SER A 72 -7.95 7.87 -5.28
N SER A 73 -9.17 7.74 -5.77
CA SER A 73 -10.36 7.69 -4.89
C SER A 73 -11.54 6.96 -5.54
N PRO A 74 -12.39 6.27 -4.77
CA PRO A 74 -13.76 6.01 -5.17
C PRO A 74 -14.49 7.32 -5.50
N ILE A 75 -15.36 7.30 -6.52
CA ILE A 75 -16.31 8.37 -6.81
C ILE A 75 -17.60 8.03 -6.07
N VAL A 76 -17.97 8.85 -5.08
CA VAL A 76 -19.09 8.59 -4.19
C VAL A 76 -20.24 9.55 -4.48
N LYS A 77 -21.45 9.01 -4.67
CA LYS A 77 -22.68 9.80 -4.78
C LYS A 77 -23.81 9.11 -4.02
N GLY A 78 -24.47 9.86 -3.14
CA GLY A 78 -25.54 9.31 -2.29
C GLY A 78 -25.09 8.12 -1.42
N GLY A 79 -23.82 8.09 -1.02
CA GLY A 79 -23.23 6.99 -0.23
C GLY A 79 -22.85 5.74 -1.04
N ASN A 80 -22.97 5.76 -2.37
CA ASN A 80 -22.65 4.64 -3.24
C ASN A 80 -21.44 4.94 -4.13
N ILE A 81 -20.66 3.91 -4.46
CA ILE A 81 -19.58 4.00 -5.45
C ILE A 81 -20.18 3.99 -6.86
N GLU A 82 -20.08 5.12 -7.56
CA GLU A 82 -20.48 5.24 -8.97
C GLU A 82 -19.33 4.98 -9.95
N GLY A 83 -18.09 5.01 -9.45
CA GLY A 83 -16.89 4.78 -10.23
C GLY A 83 -15.63 5.04 -9.43
N PHE A 84 -14.53 5.27 -10.11
CA PHE A 84 -13.24 5.53 -9.49
C PHE A 84 -12.52 6.64 -10.25
N TYR A 85 -11.86 7.52 -9.50
CA TYR A 85 -11.03 8.58 -10.00
C TYR A 85 -9.57 8.23 -9.73
N ASP A 86 -8.86 7.81 -10.79
CA ASP A 86 -7.47 7.37 -10.72
C ASP A 86 -6.75 7.61 -12.04
N GLY A 87 -5.44 7.90 -12.00
CA GLY A 87 -4.65 8.24 -13.18
C GLY A 87 -4.39 7.07 -14.13
N TRP A 88 -4.72 5.84 -13.73
CA TRP A 88 -4.48 4.63 -14.50
C TRP A 88 -5.75 3.78 -14.63
N ILE A 89 -6.64 4.14 -15.55
CA ILE A 89 -7.95 3.48 -15.63
C ILE A 89 -7.86 2.08 -16.25
N GLY A 90 -7.05 1.88 -17.29
CA GLY A 90 -6.60 0.56 -17.79
C GLY A 90 -7.64 -0.56 -18.01
N GLY A 91 -8.94 -0.27 -18.04
CA GLY A 91 -10.00 -1.29 -17.96
C GLY A 91 -10.05 -2.06 -16.63
N ARG A 92 -9.51 -1.48 -15.55
CA ARG A 92 -9.54 -2.04 -14.18
C ARG A 92 -10.97 -1.99 -13.64
N LYS A 93 -11.39 -3.05 -12.93
CA LYS A 93 -12.65 -3.06 -12.17
C LYS A 93 -12.51 -2.19 -10.91
N TYR A 94 -11.34 -2.23 -10.29
CA TYR A 94 -11.00 -1.42 -9.13
C TYR A 94 -9.73 -0.60 -9.40
N PRO A 95 -9.86 0.57 -10.06
CA PRO A 95 -8.76 1.51 -10.22
C PRO A 95 -8.53 2.29 -8.91
N VAL A 96 -7.77 1.69 -8.00
CA VAL A 96 -7.33 2.30 -6.74
C VAL A 96 -5.83 2.09 -6.53
N ASP A 97 -5.24 2.91 -5.68
CA ASP A 97 -3.89 2.72 -5.16
C ASP A 97 -3.86 1.65 -4.04
N MET A 98 -2.70 1.00 -3.84
CA MET A 98 -2.52 -0.05 -2.82
C MET A 98 -2.84 0.45 -1.40
N ALA A 99 -2.52 1.72 -1.11
CA ALA A 99 -2.78 2.35 0.18
C ALA A 99 -4.27 2.72 0.39
N GLY A 100 -5.13 2.55 -0.62
CA GLY A 100 -6.51 3.03 -0.61
C GLY A 100 -7.54 2.04 -0.09
N PHE A 101 -7.14 0.85 0.38
CA PHE A 101 -8.08 -0.16 0.85
C PHE A 101 -7.52 -1.08 1.93
N ALA A 102 -8.41 -1.62 2.76
CA ALA A 102 -8.12 -2.69 3.72
C ALA A 102 -9.15 -3.82 3.62
N VAL A 103 -8.79 -4.99 4.12
CA VAL A 103 -9.59 -6.21 3.95
C VAL A 103 -9.67 -6.98 5.26
N SER A 104 -10.85 -7.53 5.55
CA SER A 104 -11.06 -8.40 6.70
C SER A 104 -10.31 -9.73 6.51
N VAL A 105 -9.64 -10.19 7.57
CA VAL A 105 -8.99 -11.51 7.62
C VAL A 105 -10.02 -12.63 7.43
N LYS A 106 -11.20 -12.50 8.04
CA LYS A 106 -12.31 -13.45 7.86
C LYS A 106 -12.76 -13.52 6.39
N PHE A 107 -12.91 -12.36 5.75
CA PHE A 107 -13.27 -12.30 4.34
C PHE A 107 -12.19 -12.92 3.43
N LEU A 108 -10.91 -12.77 3.77
CA LEU A 108 -9.81 -13.44 3.06
C LEU A 108 -9.87 -14.97 3.17
N HIS A 109 -10.23 -15.52 4.33
CA HIS A 109 -10.35 -16.97 4.54
C HIS A 109 -11.43 -17.61 3.66
N GLU A 110 -12.54 -16.91 3.49
CA GLU A 110 -13.61 -17.31 2.57
C GLU A 110 -13.17 -17.31 1.10
N ARG A 111 -12.03 -16.67 0.76
CA ARG A 111 -11.40 -16.68 -0.58
C ARG A 111 -9.97 -17.27 -0.53
N PRO A 112 -9.81 -18.59 -0.39
CA PRO A 112 -8.51 -19.23 -0.21
C PRO A 112 -7.56 -19.04 -1.41
N GLN A 113 -8.11 -18.75 -2.59
CA GLN A 113 -7.32 -18.51 -3.81
C GLN A 113 -6.93 -17.04 -4.02
N ALA A 114 -7.41 -16.11 -3.17
CA ALA A 114 -7.11 -14.70 -3.31
C ALA A 114 -5.61 -14.44 -3.13
N LYS A 115 -4.99 -13.78 -4.11
CA LYS A 115 -3.55 -13.48 -4.09
C LYS A 115 -3.23 -12.31 -4.99
N MET A 116 -2.14 -11.62 -4.65
CA MET A 116 -1.62 -10.53 -5.46
C MET A 116 -1.01 -11.10 -6.75
N PRO A 117 -1.47 -10.70 -7.94
CA PRO A 117 -0.91 -11.18 -9.20
C PRO A 117 0.45 -10.53 -9.47
N TYR A 118 1.34 -11.25 -10.16
CA TYR A 118 2.57 -10.69 -10.70
C TYR A 118 2.31 -9.98 -12.03
N LYS A 119 1.40 -9.00 -12.04
CA LYS A 119 0.99 -8.25 -13.25
C LYS A 119 1.10 -6.74 -13.00
N PRO A 120 2.14 -6.07 -13.54
CA PRO A 120 2.38 -4.63 -13.36
C PRO A 120 1.18 -3.76 -13.77
N GLY A 121 0.81 -2.82 -12.91
CA GLY A 121 -0.34 -1.92 -13.07
C GLY A 121 -1.70 -2.60 -12.89
N TYR A 122 -1.74 -3.84 -12.39
CA TYR A 122 -2.96 -4.62 -12.14
C TYR A 122 -2.86 -5.40 -10.82
N GLU A 123 -1.89 -5.10 -9.98
CA GLU A 123 -1.69 -5.72 -8.68
C GLU A 123 -2.94 -5.56 -7.80
N GLU A 124 -3.36 -4.32 -7.55
CA GLU A 124 -4.51 -3.96 -6.72
C GLU A 124 -5.81 -4.51 -7.32
N ASP A 125 -6.03 -4.21 -8.60
CA ASP A 125 -7.24 -4.63 -9.33
C ASP A 125 -7.37 -6.16 -9.36
N GLY A 126 -6.28 -6.87 -9.65
CA GLY A 126 -6.30 -8.32 -9.69
C GLY A 126 -6.45 -8.96 -8.31
N PHE A 127 -5.87 -8.38 -7.27
CA PHE A 127 -6.10 -8.83 -5.91
C PHE A 127 -7.56 -8.64 -5.48
N LEU A 128 -8.13 -7.45 -5.66
CA LEU A 128 -9.52 -7.16 -5.32
C LEU A 128 -10.50 -8.02 -6.14
N LYS A 129 -10.22 -8.26 -7.43
CA LYS A 129 -10.96 -9.22 -8.26
C LYS A 129 -10.89 -10.66 -7.72
N SER A 130 -9.74 -11.05 -7.15
CA SER A 130 -9.57 -12.39 -6.57
C SER A 130 -10.36 -12.60 -5.27
N LEU A 131 -10.92 -11.53 -4.68
CA LEU A 131 -11.84 -11.59 -3.54
C LEU A 131 -13.30 -11.81 -3.95
N ALA A 132 -13.59 -12.05 -5.23
CA ALA A 132 -14.94 -12.26 -5.72
C ALA A 132 -15.70 -13.40 -4.98
N PRO A 133 -17.04 -13.27 -4.82
CA PRO A 133 -17.85 -12.12 -5.18
C PRO A 133 -17.59 -10.94 -4.22
N LEU A 134 -17.41 -9.76 -4.83
CA LEU A 134 -17.23 -8.47 -4.17
C LEU A 134 -17.90 -7.43 -5.07
N ASP A 135 -19.01 -6.88 -4.59
CA ASP A 135 -19.75 -5.83 -5.28
C ASP A 135 -19.46 -4.48 -4.64
N ASN A 136 -19.66 -3.40 -5.39
CA ASN A 136 -19.42 -2.04 -4.89
C ASN A 136 -20.27 -1.71 -3.65
N ALA A 137 -21.47 -2.30 -3.55
CA ALA A 137 -22.36 -2.13 -2.39
C ALA A 137 -21.83 -2.82 -1.10
N ASP A 138 -20.89 -3.77 -1.23
CA ASP A 138 -20.26 -4.45 -0.11
C ASP A 138 -19.02 -3.71 0.42
N ILE A 139 -18.59 -2.64 -0.25
CA ILE A 139 -17.38 -1.89 0.09
C ILE A 139 -17.75 -0.78 1.06
N GLN A 140 -17.13 -0.78 2.24
CA GLN A 140 -17.30 0.27 3.23
C GLN A 140 -16.50 1.51 2.84
N LEU A 141 -17.15 2.66 2.73
CA LEU A 141 -16.50 3.95 2.45
C LEU A 141 -16.02 4.57 3.75
N LEU A 142 -14.71 4.72 3.89
CA LEU A 142 -14.07 5.39 5.04
C LEU A 142 -13.68 6.82 4.67
N ALA A 143 -12.99 7.51 5.59
CA ALA A 143 -12.54 8.89 5.44
C ALA A 143 -13.69 9.83 5.05
N ASN A 144 -14.73 9.81 5.89
CA ASN A 144 -15.95 10.61 5.74
C ASN A 144 -16.59 10.45 4.34
N ASN A 145 -16.97 9.21 3.99
CA ASN A 145 -17.49 8.86 2.66
C ASN A 145 -16.56 9.29 1.51
N CYS A 146 -15.25 9.07 1.69
CA CYS A 146 -14.20 9.44 0.74
C CYS A 146 -14.13 10.95 0.44
N SER A 147 -14.46 11.80 1.41
CA SER A 147 -14.28 13.26 1.31
C SER A 147 -13.02 13.78 2.02
N GLU A 148 -12.30 12.91 2.74
CA GLU A 148 -11.05 13.23 3.43
C GLU A 148 -9.89 12.39 2.89
N ILE A 149 -8.68 12.99 2.83
CA ILE A 149 -7.45 12.28 2.48
C ILE A 149 -6.70 12.00 3.78
N LEU A 150 -6.57 10.72 4.13
CA LEU A 150 -5.88 10.26 5.35
C LEU A 150 -4.63 9.41 5.04
N THR A 151 -4.31 9.24 3.77
CA THR A 151 -3.14 8.48 3.29
C THR A 151 -2.52 9.18 2.08
N TRP A 152 -1.20 9.16 1.97
CA TRP A 152 -0.48 9.79 0.86
C TRP A 152 0.62 8.87 0.32
N HIS A 153 0.67 8.74 -1.00
CA HIS A 153 1.67 7.97 -1.72
C HIS A 153 2.97 8.79 -1.90
N THR A 154 3.60 9.14 -0.79
CA THR A 154 4.88 9.84 -0.75
C THR A 154 6.03 8.95 -1.24
N GLN A 155 7.13 9.57 -1.67
CA GLN A 155 8.35 8.88 -2.07
C GLN A 155 9.56 9.68 -1.58
N THR A 156 10.53 8.96 -1.02
CA THR A 156 11.81 9.58 -0.62
C THR A 156 12.69 9.81 -1.84
N LYS A 157 13.32 10.99 -1.92
CA LYS A 157 14.37 11.25 -2.91
C LYS A 157 15.68 10.62 -2.46
N SER A 158 16.42 10.03 -3.40
CA SER A 158 17.78 9.55 -3.12
C SER A 158 18.66 10.72 -2.69
N ASN A 159 19.33 10.57 -1.54
CA ASN A 159 20.29 11.55 -1.04
C ASN A 159 21.72 11.18 -1.47
N HIS A 160 22.59 12.19 -1.52
CA HIS A 160 24.02 11.95 -1.60
C HIS A 160 24.53 11.30 -0.30
N PRO A 161 25.65 10.55 -0.37
CA PRO A 161 26.33 10.04 0.81
C PRO A 161 26.59 11.12 1.85
N ALA A 162 26.46 10.78 3.15
CA ALA A 162 26.85 11.68 4.22
C ALA A 162 28.35 12.01 4.15
N GLU A 163 28.72 13.27 4.40
CA GLU A 163 30.12 13.69 4.52
C GLU A 163 30.78 13.12 5.78
N SER A 164 32.11 13.02 5.80
CA SER A 164 32.84 12.53 6.98
C SER A 164 32.75 13.50 8.15
N LEU A 165 32.59 12.99 9.37
CA LEU A 165 32.56 13.84 10.57
C LEU A 165 33.90 14.56 10.76
N ASN A 166 33.84 15.87 11.05
CA ASN A 166 35.03 16.64 11.42
C ASN A 166 35.45 16.30 12.86
N MET A 167 36.38 15.36 12.99
CA MET A 167 36.86 14.87 14.28
C MET A 167 37.63 15.92 15.08
N THR A 168 38.32 16.85 14.43
CA THR A 168 39.05 17.93 15.12
C THR A 168 38.10 18.85 15.88
N LYS A 169 36.92 19.12 15.31
CA LYS A 169 35.93 20.01 15.90
C LYS A 169 34.95 19.30 16.83
N TYR A 170 34.57 18.06 16.50
CA TYR A 170 33.46 17.36 17.16
C TYR A 170 33.84 16.00 17.77
N GLY A 171 35.13 15.66 17.81
CA GLY A 171 35.60 14.34 18.28
C GLY A 171 35.30 14.01 19.74
N GLY A 172 34.94 15.01 20.56
CA GLY A 172 34.54 14.82 21.97
C GLY A 172 33.03 14.85 22.22
N THR A 173 32.19 14.79 21.18
CA THR A 173 30.73 14.89 21.32
C THR A 173 30.00 13.61 20.93
N ASN A 174 28.69 13.58 21.19
CA ASN A 174 27.79 12.51 20.75
C ASN A 174 27.77 12.31 19.22
N LEU A 175 28.28 13.27 18.42
CA LEU A 175 28.33 13.14 16.97
C LEU A 175 29.21 11.95 16.54
N VAL A 176 30.22 11.56 17.32
CA VAL A 176 31.04 10.38 17.03
C VAL A 176 30.22 9.08 17.07
N ASP A 177 29.25 8.98 17.98
CA ASP A 177 28.39 7.80 18.08
C ASP A 177 27.26 7.79 17.06
N LEU A 178 26.76 8.98 16.70
CA LEU A 178 25.81 9.11 15.59
C LEU A 178 26.48 8.80 14.24
N ASP A 179 27.74 9.18 14.05
CA ASP A 179 28.49 8.94 12.81
C ASP A 179 28.58 7.44 12.46
N LYS A 180 28.70 6.59 13.48
CA LYS A 180 28.73 5.12 13.35
C LYS A 180 27.41 4.53 12.84
N GLN A 181 26.31 5.25 12.99
CA GLN A 181 24.97 4.81 12.56
C GLN A 181 24.62 5.26 11.15
N LEU A 182 25.40 6.19 10.56
CA LEU A 182 25.13 6.70 9.22
C LEU A 182 25.54 5.69 8.15
N VAL A 183 24.65 5.48 7.17
CA VAL A 183 24.97 4.68 5.99
C VAL A 183 25.94 5.46 5.10
N ARG A 184 27.17 4.96 5.00
CA ARG A 184 28.20 5.48 4.09
C ARG A 184 28.41 4.46 2.96
N PRO A 185 28.57 4.89 1.70
CA PRO A 185 29.02 4.00 0.65
C PRO A 185 30.36 3.41 1.04
N ILE A 186 30.48 2.10 0.89
CA ILE A 186 31.79 1.43 0.92
C ILE A 186 32.52 1.93 -0.34
N LYS A 187 33.67 2.58 -0.15
CA LYS A 187 34.57 2.92 -1.26
C LYS A 187 35.17 1.67 -1.88
#